data_AF-A0A1E5A0W1-F1
#
_entry.id   AF-A0A1E5A0W1-F1
#
_cell.length_a   1.000
_cell.length_b   1.000
_cell.length_c   1.000
_cell.angle_alpha   90.00
_cell.angle_beta   90.00
_cell.angle_gamma   90.00
#
_symmetry.space_group_name_H-M   'P 1'
#
loop_
_entity.id
_entity.type
_entity.pdbx_description
1 polymer ?
#
loop_
_entity_poly.entity_id
_entity_poly.type
_entity_poly.pdbx_seq_one_letter_code
_entity_poly.pdbx_strand_id
1 'polypeptide(L)'
;MDLTNADDLEFGIIRGTTGDIDLAEWNKIIQTDNSLKQIEDRIGKNPFTKEEIVFSGEGKAYFMFSGEAVGNISLENGALLTTGVPLSKCTEIADRLNAFVEPDDRS
;
A
#
# COMPACT_ATOMS: atom_id res chain seq x y z
N MET A 1 -25.39 11.21 -7.10
CA MET A 1 -24.69 10.38 -6.10
C MET A 1 -23.49 11.19 -5.69
N ASP A 2 -23.64 11.94 -4.62
CA ASP A 2 -22.65 12.89 -4.14
C ASP A 2 -21.44 12.14 -3.57
N LEU A 3 -20.26 12.45 -4.10
CA LEU A 3 -18.94 12.04 -3.61
C LEU A 3 -18.53 12.94 -2.42
N THR A 4 -19.41 13.15 -1.44
CA THR A 4 -19.15 14.13 -0.36
C THR A 4 -18.68 13.53 0.96
N ASN A 5 -18.41 12.22 1.04
CA ASN A 5 -17.66 11.67 2.17
C ASN A 5 -16.32 11.12 1.68
N ALA A 6 -15.47 12.07 1.27
CA ALA A 6 -14.03 11.91 1.16
C ALA A 6 -13.33 12.16 2.51
N ASP A 7 -14.06 12.09 3.62
CA ASP A 7 -13.54 12.01 4.99
C ASP A 7 -12.88 10.62 5.14
N ASP A 8 -11.58 10.40 5.10
CA ASP A 8 -10.40 11.26 4.97
C ASP A 8 -9.43 10.43 4.13
N LEU A 9 -8.95 10.91 2.98
CA LEU A 9 -7.81 10.28 2.28
C LEU A 9 -6.51 10.61 3.04
N GLU A 10 -6.45 10.17 4.29
CA GLU A 10 -5.30 10.30 5.17
C GLU A 10 -4.25 9.24 4.80
N PHE A 11 -2.98 9.64 4.94
CA PHE A 11 -1.90 8.69 4.96
C PHE A 11 -2.08 7.81 6.20
N GLY A 12 -2.11 6.50 6.00
CA GLY A 12 -2.15 5.54 7.09
C GLY A 12 -0.83 4.78 7.16
N ILE A 13 -0.42 4.44 8.38
CA ILE A 13 0.66 3.47 8.58
C ILE A 13 0.04 2.24 9.23
N ILE A 14 0.20 1.07 8.61
CA ILE A 14 -0.23 -0.21 9.20
C ILE A 14 0.99 -0.89 9.79
N ARG A 15 0.95 -1.20 11.09
CA ARG A 15 2.04 -1.87 11.82
C ARG A 15 1.57 -3.18 12.45
N GLY A 16 2.41 -4.21 12.36
CA GLY A 16 2.13 -5.48 13.02
C GLY A 16 2.09 -5.35 14.54
N THR A 17 1.19 -6.10 15.19
CA THR A 17 1.01 -6.04 16.65
C THR A 17 2.20 -6.67 17.41
N THR A 18 2.85 -7.66 16.81
CA THR A 18 3.92 -8.45 17.46
C THR A 18 5.23 -8.47 16.67
N GLY A 19 5.41 -7.54 15.72
CA GLY A 19 6.60 -7.46 14.88
C GLY A 19 6.34 -6.86 13.51
N ASP A 20 7.31 -7.03 12.63
CA ASP A 20 7.24 -6.56 11.24
C ASP A 20 6.20 -7.35 10.44
N ILE A 21 5.53 -6.67 9.51
CA ILE A 21 4.65 -7.30 8.54
C ILE A 21 5.50 -8.11 7.56
N ASP A 22 5.20 -9.41 7.45
CA ASP A 22 5.90 -10.31 6.55
C ASP A 22 5.51 -10.05 5.08
N LEU A 23 6.52 -10.06 4.20
CA LEU A 23 6.33 -9.79 2.79
C LEU A 23 5.48 -10.85 2.10
N ALA A 24 5.60 -12.13 2.46
CA ALA A 24 4.81 -13.20 1.85
C ALA A 24 3.34 -13.11 2.29
N GLU A 25 3.09 -12.78 3.56
CA GLU A 25 1.73 -12.50 4.04
C GLU A 25 1.09 -11.31 3.32
N TRP A 26 1.84 -10.21 3.17
CA TRP A 26 1.37 -9.04 2.44
C TRP A 26 1.09 -9.37 0.96
N ASN A 27 2.03 -10.02 0.26
CA ASN A 27 1.84 -10.43 -1.14
C ASN A 27 0.61 -11.35 -1.31
N LYS A 28 0.33 -12.23 -0.33
CA LYS A 28 -0.88 -13.06 -0.33
C LYS A 28 -2.16 -12.21 -0.25
N ILE A 29 -2.15 -11.13 0.53
CA ILE A 29 -3.29 -10.20 0.58
C ILE A 29 -3.48 -9.51 -0.77
N ILE A 30 -2.40 -8.99 -1.37
CA ILE A 30 -2.46 -8.35 -2.70
C ILE A 30 -3.08 -9.29 -3.74
N GLN A 31 -2.69 -10.56 -3.75
CA GLN A 31 -3.17 -11.55 -4.72
C GLN A 31 -4.62 -12.00 -4.51
N THR A 32 -5.16 -11.84 -3.30
CA THR A 32 -6.50 -12.34 -2.94
C THR A 32 -7.55 -11.24 -2.86
N ASP A 33 -7.13 -9.97 -2.83
CA ASP A 33 -8.00 -8.82 -2.69
C ASP A 33 -8.27 -8.14 -4.04
N ASN A 34 -9.52 -8.18 -4.51
CA ASN A 34 -9.90 -7.61 -5.80
C ASN A 34 -9.77 -6.08 -5.87
N SER A 35 -9.67 -5.39 -4.71
CA SER A 35 -9.44 -3.95 -4.66
C SER A 35 -7.96 -3.58 -4.68
N LEU A 36 -7.06 -4.56 -4.72
CA LEU A 36 -5.62 -4.35 -4.80
C LEU A 36 -5.07 -4.85 -6.14
N LYS A 37 -4.13 -4.12 -6.71
CA LYS A 37 -3.38 -4.53 -7.89
C LYS A 37 -1.90 -4.39 -7.62
N GLN A 38 -1.16 -5.50 -7.70
CA GLN A 38 0.29 -5.47 -7.53
C GLN A 38 0.95 -4.50 -8.53
N ILE A 39 1.91 -3.72 -8.06
CA ILE A 39 2.72 -2.87 -8.93
C ILE A 39 3.67 -3.77 -9.73
N GLU A 40 3.77 -3.54 -11.04
CA GLU A 40 4.71 -4.25 -11.90
C GLU A 40 6.13 -3.73 -11.70
N ASP A 41 7.12 -4.62 -11.86
CA ASP A 41 8.52 -4.23 -11.89
C ASP A 41 8.77 -3.24 -13.04
N ARG A 42 9.52 -2.18 -12.76
CA ARG A 42 9.90 -1.18 -13.76
C ARG A 42 11.40 -1.20 -13.97
N ILE A 43 11.82 -1.16 -15.22
CA ILE A 43 13.23 -1.01 -15.58
C ILE A 43 13.48 0.46 -15.89
N GLY A 44 14.38 1.07 -15.13
CA GLY A 44 14.92 2.38 -15.44
C GLY A 44 16.39 2.29 -15.85
N LYS A 45 16.91 3.39 -16.37
CA LYS A 45 18.32 3.51 -16.72
C LYS A 45 18.96 4.60 -15.87
N ASN A 46 20.06 4.28 -15.19
CA ASN A 46 20.81 5.27 -14.45
C ASN A 46 21.31 6.36 -15.43
N PRO A 47 20.95 7.65 -15.23
CA PRO A 47 21.33 8.69 -16.18
C PRO A 47 22.85 8.94 -16.19
N PHE A 48 23.56 8.61 -15.11
CA PHE A 48 25.01 8.80 -14.96
C PHE A 48 25.80 7.56 -15.38
N THR A 49 25.47 6.37 -14.87
CA THR A 49 26.23 5.14 -15.13
C THR A 49 25.76 4.40 -16.38
N LYS A 50 24.57 4.73 -16.91
CA LYS A 50 23.90 4.03 -18.02
C LYS A 50 23.54 2.58 -17.74
N GLU A 51 23.67 2.12 -16.49
CA GLU A 51 23.25 0.79 -16.06
C GLU A 51 21.73 0.69 -15.97
N GLU A 52 21.20 -0.51 -16.20
CA GLU A 52 19.79 -0.82 -15.96
C GLU A 52 19.56 -1.02 -14.46
N ILE A 53 18.51 -0.40 -13.93
CA ILE A 53 18.07 -0.51 -12.54
C ILE A 53 16.66 -1.07 -12.55
N VAL A 54 16.43 -2.13 -11.80
CA VAL A 54 15.11 -2.71 -11.58
C VAL A 54 14.50 -2.07 -10.34
N PHE A 55 13.36 -1.42 -10.52
CA PHE A 55 12.50 -0.94 -9.44
C PHE A 55 11.45 -2.01 -9.19
N SER A 56 11.66 -2.80 -8.14
CA SER A 56 10.74 -3.88 -7.81
C SER A 56 9.38 -3.34 -7.35
N GLY A 57 8.32 -3.93 -7.87
CA GLY A 57 6.95 -3.76 -7.41
C GLY A 57 6.53 -4.78 -6.35
N GLU A 58 7.43 -5.68 -5.95
CA GLU A 58 7.21 -6.60 -4.83
C GLU A 58 6.90 -5.84 -3.54
N GLY A 59 5.91 -6.31 -2.78
CA GLY A 59 5.45 -5.64 -1.57
C GLY A 59 4.73 -4.31 -1.82
N LYS A 60 4.38 -3.98 -3.07
CA LYS A 60 3.68 -2.75 -3.43
C LYS A 60 2.41 -3.03 -4.21
N ALA A 61 1.35 -2.30 -3.90
CA ALA A 61 0.06 -2.41 -4.58
C ALA A 61 -0.61 -1.06 -4.78
N TYR A 62 -1.35 -0.95 -5.88
CA TYR A 62 -2.36 0.08 -6.08
C TYR A 62 -3.66 -0.33 -5.39
N PHE A 63 -4.29 0.62 -4.71
CA PHE A 63 -5.70 0.51 -4.32
C PHE A 63 -6.58 0.99 -5.48
N MET A 64 -7.50 0.11 -5.89
CA MET A 64 -8.35 0.29 -7.05
C MET A 64 -9.78 0.66 -6.61
N PHE A 65 -10.28 1.79 -7.08
CA PHE A 65 -11.67 2.21 -6.87
C PHE A 65 -12.32 2.55 -8.21
N SER A 66 -13.48 1.95 -8.50
CA SER A 66 -14.19 2.12 -9.77
C SER A 66 -13.33 1.84 -11.03
N GLY A 67 -12.35 0.93 -10.92
CA GLY A 67 -11.44 0.56 -12.01
C GLY A 67 -10.21 1.45 -12.14
N GLU A 68 -10.08 2.49 -11.32
CA GLU A 68 -8.94 3.42 -11.35
C GLU A 68 -8.05 3.22 -10.12
N ALA A 69 -6.74 3.40 -10.29
CA ALA A 69 -5.80 3.41 -9.18
C ALA A 69 -5.89 4.76 -8.46
N VAL A 70 -6.43 4.74 -7.23
CA VAL A 70 -6.66 5.96 -6.43
C VAL A 70 -5.74 6.07 -5.22
N GLY A 71 -5.06 4.99 -4.86
CA GLY A 71 -4.11 4.96 -3.74
C GLY A 71 -2.97 3.98 -3.93
N ASN A 72 -1.97 4.08 -3.06
CA ASN A 72 -0.79 3.22 -3.03
C ASN A 72 -0.60 2.63 -1.64
N ILE A 73 -0.10 1.41 -1.59
CA ILE A 73 0.32 0.71 -0.37
C ILE A 73 1.69 0.10 -0.63
N SER A 74 2.67 0.43 0.20
CA SER A 74 4.04 -0.07 0.09
C SER A 74 4.53 -0.64 1.41
N LEU A 75 5.06 -1.87 1.39
CA LEU A 75 5.78 -2.43 2.53
C LEU A 75 7.17 -1.82 2.62
N GLU A 76 7.41 -1.06 3.68
CA GLU A 76 8.66 -0.36 3.93
C GLU A 76 9.03 -0.53 5.41
N ASN A 77 10.23 -1.09 5.69
CA ASN A 77 10.74 -1.32 7.06
C ASN A 77 9.74 -2.04 7.99
N GLY A 78 9.07 -3.09 7.49
CA GLY A 78 8.13 -3.89 8.29
C GLY A 78 6.75 -3.26 8.52
N ALA A 79 6.45 -2.12 7.90
CA ALA A 79 5.15 -1.45 7.98
C ALA A 79 4.57 -1.18 6.58
N LEU A 80 3.25 -1.15 6.46
CA LEU A 80 2.61 -0.72 5.21
C LEU A 80 2.35 0.78 5.26
N LEU A 81 2.98 1.52 4.36
CA LEU A 81 2.71 2.94 4.14
C LEU A 81 1.60 3.08 3.12
N THR A 82 0.51 3.74 3.48
CA THR A 82 -0.63 3.96 2.60
C THR A 82 -0.76 5.44 2.21
N THR A 83 -1.25 5.69 1.00
CA THR A 83 -1.48 7.04 0.47
C THR A 83 -2.69 7.01 -0.43
N GLY A 84 -3.70 7.85 -0.21
CA GLY A 84 -4.93 7.83 -1.01
C GLY A 84 -5.76 6.54 -0.81
N VAL A 85 -5.57 5.87 0.32
CA VAL A 85 -6.30 4.65 0.67
C VAL A 85 -7.25 4.99 1.83
N PRO A 86 -8.57 4.75 1.69
CA PRO A 86 -9.53 5.04 2.75
C PRO A 86 -9.18 4.31 4.05
N LEU A 87 -9.38 4.98 5.19
CA LEU A 87 -9.15 4.39 6.52
C LEU A 87 -9.87 3.05 6.70
N SER A 88 -11.10 2.94 6.19
CA SER A 88 -11.86 1.68 6.21
C SER A 88 -11.11 0.51 5.55
N LYS A 89 -10.40 0.77 4.46
CA LYS A 89 -9.58 -0.23 3.77
C LYS A 89 -8.29 -0.51 4.54
N CYS A 90 -7.66 0.51 5.12
CA CYS A 90 -6.49 0.33 5.98
C CYS A 90 -6.83 -0.58 7.18
N THR A 91 -7.97 -0.38 7.82
CA THR A 91 -8.45 -1.20 8.94
C THR A 91 -8.72 -2.64 8.50
N GLU A 92 -9.37 -2.85 7.35
CA GLU A 92 -9.61 -4.20 6.81
C GLU A 92 -8.29 -4.95 6.58
N ILE A 93 -7.27 -4.28 6.01
CA ILE A 93 -5.96 -4.87 5.79
C ILE A 93 -5.27 -5.17 7.13
N ALA A 94 -5.35 -4.25 8.09
CA ALA A 94 -4.77 -4.41 9.41
C ALA A 94 -5.34 -5.65 10.14
N ASP A 95 -6.66 -5.83 10.12
CA ASP A 95 -7.33 -6.99 10.72
C ASP A 95 -6.84 -8.31 10.11
N ARG A 96 -6.65 -8.35 8.78
CA ARG A 96 -6.14 -9.53 8.07
C ARG A 96 -4.69 -9.87 8.41
N LEU A 97 -3.90 -8.87 8.82
CA LEU A 97 -2.49 -9.00 9.19
C LEU A 97 -2.26 -9.10 10.70
N ASN A 98 -3.33 -9.13 11.52
CA ASN A 98 -3.23 -8.99 12.97
C ASN A 98 -2.36 -7.77 13.36
N ALA A 99 -2.64 -6.64 12.71
CA ALA A 99 -1.94 -5.38 12.76
C ALA A 99 -2.90 -4.27 13.23
N PHE A 100 -2.38 -3.04 13.37
CA PHE A 100 -3.18 -1.86 13.69
C PHE A 100 -2.83 -0.70 12.76
N VAL A 101 -3.78 0.23 12.60
CA VAL A 101 -3.61 1.45 11.80
C VAL A 101 -3.22 2.60 12.72
N GLU A 102 -2.11 3.27 12.40
CA GLU A 102 -1.72 4.56 12.97
C GLU A 102 -2.14 5.68 12.00
N PRO A 103 -2.89 6.69 12.46
CA PRO A 103 -3.10 7.91 11.70
C PRO A 103 -1.75 8.63 11.51
N ASP A 104 -1.44 9.10 10.30
CA ASP A 104 -0.24 9.90 10.05
C ASP A 104 -0.48 11.36 10.51
N ASP A 105 -0.07 11.69 11.73
CA ASP A 105 -0.25 13.01 12.40
C ASP A 105 0.71 14.09 11.86
N ARG A 106 0.82 14.23 10.52
CA ARG A 106 1.62 15.29 9.89
C ARG A 106 0.80 16.58 9.80
N SER A 107 0.76 17.30 10.92
CA SER A 107 0.36 18.71 11.04
C SER A 107 1.32 19.68 10.38
#